data_AF-A0A954VEG6-F1
#
_entry.id   AF-A0A954VEG6-F1
#
_cell.length_a   1.000
_cell.length_b   1.000
_cell.length_c   1.000
_cell.angle_alpha   90.00
_cell.angle_beta   90.00
_cell.angle_gamma   90.00
#
_symmetry.space_group_name_H-M   'P 1'
#
loop_
_entity.id
_entity.type
_entity.pdbx_description
1 polymer ?
#
loop_
_entity_poly.entity_id
_entity_poly.type
_entity_poly.pdbx_seq_one_letter_code
_entity_poly.pdbx_strand_id
1 'polypeptide(L)'
;SPGKHTMATYHSSFWKDPLPPFDILIHGALRHSAGRPSLRVTNDADAAVAYFEIRDSDTRPIVIDFVAKDSTDDGARSTALKHVVLNGIELDGTNPLSRARVPQPLDGDEHVAASPTLSWRPAAAAVAHDLYFGTSQSVVAAATHRSPEYLGRVSDARHTCAAKEPNAEYFWRVDEVHGEHAEEVITGDVWRFRVRHLAFPTAEGYGRFARGGRGGRVLEVTNLNDSGPGSLREAVEAEGARTVVFRVSGLITLESKLIVRHPYLTIAGQTAPGKGICLRKFNLGVIGAHDVVIRYLRVRPGDLSGVTLDGMGLASGDHCIIDHCSISWTLDEAFSSRAAKNITFQRSLISEALNVAGHKNYKPGTQHGYAASIGGDIGSFHHNLLAHCAGRNWSLAGGLDKAGVHTGRLDIRNNVVYNWSHRTTDGGAMQVNFVNNYYKPGPSSKVFHVLKPERNLGFGPQDYFVEGNVMEGRYDASLRWEGVIKPRDEELDDFIHETPFFPSYVVTEPANVAFESVLADVGCNLPVLDDHDARVMEEVRNGTCTFRGSVTQLPGLPDSQQDVGGWEEYPELSRTEEWDSDHDGLPDAWEMANGTNPSSPANDFGDANADPDGDGYTLLEDYLNSITAKPG
;
A
#
# COMPACT_ATOMS: atom_id res chain seq x y z
N SER A 1 21.71 -13.58 -35.98
CA SER A 1 22.29 -13.09 -37.25
C SER A 1 23.56 -13.90 -37.52
N PRO A 2 24.19 -13.80 -38.71
CA PRO A 2 25.55 -14.29 -38.86
C PRO A 2 26.48 -13.54 -37.89
N GLY A 3 27.38 -14.24 -37.21
CA GLY A 3 28.39 -13.63 -36.35
C GLY A 3 28.57 -14.28 -34.98
N LYS A 4 29.24 -13.55 -34.10
CA LYS A 4 29.45 -13.90 -32.70
C LYS A 4 28.23 -13.42 -31.92
N HIS A 5 27.61 -14.36 -31.21
CA HIS A 5 26.54 -14.14 -30.27
C HIS A 5 26.96 -14.63 -28.89
N THR A 6 26.31 -14.14 -27.85
CA THR A 6 26.50 -14.62 -26.47
C THR A 6 25.16 -15.05 -25.89
N MET A 7 25.19 -16.01 -24.99
CA MET A 7 23.99 -16.47 -24.31
C MET A 7 24.29 -16.72 -22.84
N ALA A 8 23.46 -16.15 -21.98
CA ALA A 8 23.39 -16.49 -20.56
C ALA A 8 22.10 -17.26 -20.28
N THR A 9 22.16 -18.27 -19.41
CA THR A 9 20.99 -19.00 -18.92
C THR A 9 20.98 -19.09 -17.42
N TYR A 10 19.79 -18.95 -16.83
CA TYR A 10 19.57 -18.87 -15.38
C TYR A 10 18.87 -20.12 -14.87
N HIS A 11 19.36 -20.69 -13.77
CA HIS A 11 18.96 -22.01 -13.29
C HIS A 11 18.78 -22.02 -11.75
N SER A 12 17.53 -22.12 -11.32
CA SER A 12 17.09 -22.20 -9.93
C SER A 12 15.93 -23.19 -9.80
N SER A 13 16.12 -24.19 -8.95
CA SER A 13 15.11 -25.20 -8.66
C SER A 13 14.08 -24.70 -7.65
N PHE A 14 12.80 -25.04 -7.87
CA PHE A 14 11.74 -24.86 -6.88
C PHE A 14 11.60 -26.06 -5.91
N TRP A 15 12.32 -27.16 -6.15
CA TRP A 15 12.34 -28.33 -5.27
C TRP A 15 13.19 -28.09 -4.02
N LYS A 16 12.97 -28.88 -2.95
CA LYS A 16 13.79 -28.80 -1.73
C LYS A 16 15.16 -29.45 -1.92
N ASP A 17 15.21 -30.46 -2.78
CA ASP A 17 16.39 -31.28 -3.02
C ASP A 17 17.21 -30.75 -4.21
N PRO A 18 18.56 -30.87 -4.17
CA PRO A 18 19.43 -30.45 -5.26
C PRO A 18 19.21 -31.25 -6.55
N LEU A 19 19.25 -30.56 -7.69
CA LEU A 19 19.26 -31.16 -9.01
C LEU A 19 20.69 -31.55 -9.46
N PRO A 20 20.84 -32.49 -10.40
CA PRO A 20 22.14 -32.80 -10.96
C PRO A 20 22.71 -31.61 -11.76
N PRO A 21 24.04 -31.54 -11.93
CA PRO A 21 24.65 -30.66 -12.94
C PRO A 21 24.18 -31.05 -14.34
N PHE A 22 24.38 -30.18 -15.33
CA PHE A 22 23.98 -30.44 -16.71
C PHE A 22 25.02 -29.88 -17.70
N ASP A 23 25.05 -30.46 -18.89
CA ASP A 23 25.84 -29.97 -20.01
C ASP A 23 24.97 -29.17 -20.97
N ILE A 24 25.58 -28.19 -21.63
CA ILE A 24 25.00 -27.42 -22.72
C ILE A 24 25.77 -27.78 -23.99
N LEU A 25 25.06 -28.29 -24.98
CA LEU A 25 25.62 -28.69 -26.26
C LEU A 25 25.07 -27.78 -27.36
N ILE A 26 25.91 -27.42 -28.32
CA ILE A 26 25.50 -26.72 -29.53
C ILE A 26 25.76 -27.65 -30.70
N HIS A 27 24.71 -27.97 -31.47
CA HIS A 27 24.78 -28.98 -32.54
C HIS A 27 25.38 -30.32 -32.06
N GLY A 28 25.02 -30.74 -30.85
CA GLY A 28 25.53 -31.97 -30.23
C GLY A 28 26.99 -31.93 -29.76
N ALA A 29 27.69 -30.79 -29.88
CA ALA A 29 29.03 -30.62 -29.33
C ALA A 29 28.98 -29.92 -27.97
N LEU A 30 29.68 -30.47 -26.97
CA LEU A 30 29.75 -29.88 -25.63
C LEU A 30 30.33 -28.45 -25.70
N ARG A 31 29.55 -27.49 -25.21
CA ARG A 31 29.92 -26.07 -25.21
C ARG A 31 30.20 -25.54 -23.81
N HIS A 32 29.39 -25.94 -22.85
CA HIS A 32 29.52 -25.51 -21.47
C HIS A 32 29.09 -26.64 -20.54
N SER A 33 29.86 -26.86 -19.47
CA SER A 33 29.50 -27.80 -18.41
C SER A 33 29.01 -26.99 -17.22
N ALA A 34 27.69 -26.88 -17.07
CA ALA A 34 27.09 -26.11 -15.98
C ALA A 34 27.17 -26.87 -14.64
N GLY A 35 27.32 -26.10 -13.57
CA GLY A 35 27.21 -26.61 -12.20
C GLY A 35 25.79 -27.04 -11.84
N ARG A 36 25.56 -27.33 -10.56
CA ARG A 36 24.20 -27.60 -10.07
C ARG A 36 23.35 -26.32 -10.15
N PRO A 37 22.08 -26.41 -10.58
CA PRO A 37 21.13 -25.32 -10.39
C PRO A 37 21.09 -24.87 -8.94
N SER A 38 20.90 -23.57 -8.70
CA SER A 38 20.70 -23.07 -7.34
C SER A 38 19.34 -23.55 -6.79
N LEU A 39 19.13 -23.39 -5.49
CA LEU A 39 17.93 -23.90 -4.80
C LEU A 39 17.09 -22.75 -4.27
N ARG A 40 15.90 -22.57 -4.85
CA ARG A 40 14.85 -21.67 -4.35
C ARG A 40 15.31 -20.24 -4.14
N VAL A 41 16.29 -19.81 -4.93
CA VAL A 41 16.72 -18.41 -4.88
C VAL A 41 15.61 -17.52 -5.42
N THR A 42 15.49 -16.34 -4.84
CA THR A 42 14.42 -15.37 -5.12
C THR A 42 14.88 -14.22 -6.02
N ASN A 43 16.14 -14.25 -6.48
CA ASN A 43 16.77 -13.24 -7.31
C ASN A 43 17.64 -13.95 -8.37
N ASP A 44 17.66 -13.42 -9.59
CA ASP A 44 18.43 -13.93 -10.73
C ASP A 44 19.95 -13.87 -10.50
N ALA A 45 20.41 -12.89 -9.75
CA ALA A 45 21.81 -12.72 -9.39
C ALA A 45 22.33 -13.86 -8.48
N ASP A 46 21.45 -14.57 -7.80
CA ASP A 46 21.77 -15.76 -6.99
C ASP A 46 21.45 -17.07 -7.74
N ALA A 47 20.89 -16.98 -8.95
CA ALA A 47 20.67 -18.14 -9.79
C ALA A 47 22.02 -18.70 -10.26
N ALA A 48 22.10 -20.02 -10.43
CA ALA A 48 23.23 -20.58 -11.16
C ALA A 48 23.15 -20.08 -12.61
N VAL A 49 24.24 -19.51 -13.10
CA VAL A 49 24.32 -18.95 -14.46
C VAL A 49 25.30 -19.75 -15.30
N ALA A 50 24.91 -20.09 -16.52
CA ALA A 50 25.81 -20.55 -17.56
C ALA A 50 25.93 -19.45 -18.62
N TYR A 51 27.17 -19.05 -18.96
CA TYR A 51 27.46 -18.06 -19.99
C TYR A 51 28.39 -18.66 -21.04
N PHE A 52 28.04 -18.53 -22.31
CA PHE A 52 28.81 -19.10 -23.40
C PHE A 52 28.64 -18.32 -24.72
N GLU A 53 29.68 -18.36 -25.55
CA GLU A 53 29.62 -17.79 -26.90
C GLU A 53 28.98 -18.77 -27.88
N ILE A 54 28.16 -18.24 -28.77
CA ILE A 54 27.62 -18.94 -29.93
C ILE A 54 28.25 -18.30 -31.17
N ARG A 55 28.80 -19.12 -32.06
CA ARG A 55 29.31 -18.63 -33.35
C ARG A 55 28.50 -19.27 -34.44
N ASP A 56 27.86 -18.42 -35.24
CA ASP A 56 27.07 -18.85 -36.38
C ASP A 56 27.58 -18.19 -37.66
N SER A 57 27.69 -19.00 -38.70
CA SER A 57 28.13 -18.58 -40.03
C SER A 57 27.08 -18.84 -41.11
N ASP A 58 25.93 -19.46 -40.77
CA ASP A 58 24.92 -19.93 -41.73
C ASP A 58 23.50 -19.48 -41.34
N THR A 59 22.55 -19.59 -42.28
CA THR A 59 21.13 -19.28 -42.07
C THR A 59 20.34 -20.43 -41.40
N ARG A 60 21.03 -21.39 -40.78
CA ARG A 60 20.39 -22.59 -40.19
C ARG A 60 20.02 -22.34 -38.72
N PRO A 61 18.92 -22.94 -38.20
CA PRO A 61 18.60 -22.85 -36.78
C PRO A 61 19.72 -23.41 -35.91
N ILE A 62 20.11 -22.65 -34.88
CA ILE A 62 21.04 -23.10 -33.84
C ILE A 62 20.26 -23.98 -32.86
N VAL A 63 20.70 -25.24 -32.71
CA VAL A 63 20.11 -26.18 -31.76
C VAL A 63 20.98 -26.26 -30.53
N ILE A 64 20.39 -25.93 -29.38
CA ILE A 64 21.04 -25.92 -28.08
C ILE A 64 20.36 -26.97 -27.21
N ASP A 65 21.11 -28.01 -26.83
CA ASP A 65 20.63 -29.09 -25.99
C ASP A 65 21.11 -28.88 -24.54
N PHE A 66 20.18 -28.98 -23.59
CA PHE A 66 20.50 -28.98 -22.16
C PHE A 66 20.35 -30.40 -21.62
N VAL A 67 21.46 -31.02 -21.23
CA VAL A 67 21.52 -32.45 -20.92
C VAL A 67 21.93 -32.67 -19.47
N ALA A 68 20.98 -33.09 -18.64
CA ALA A 68 21.27 -33.44 -17.24
C ALA A 68 22.30 -34.58 -17.14
N LYS A 69 23.30 -34.40 -16.27
CA LYS A 69 24.32 -35.41 -15.99
C LYS A 69 23.77 -36.50 -15.07
N ASP A 70 24.35 -37.68 -15.18
CA ASP A 70 24.23 -38.70 -14.16
C ASP A 70 24.95 -38.22 -12.89
N SER A 71 24.24 -38.12 -11.77
CA SER A 71 24.81 -37.77 -10.47
C SER A 71 24.97 -39.04 -9.64
N THR A 72 26.21 -39.39 -9.26
CA THR A 72 26.53 -40.48 -8.32
C THR A 72 26.56 -40.00 -6.86
N ASP A 73 26.07 -38.79 -6.58
CA ASP A 73 26.16 -38.10 -5.30
C ASP A 73 24.88 -38.30 -4.45
N ASP A 74 25.02 -38.85 -3.24
CA ASP A 74 23.97 -39.45 -2.38
C ASP A 74 22.94 -38.47 -1.76
N GLY A 75 22.97 -37.18 -2.12
CA GLY A 75 22.08 -36.14 -1.57
C GLY A 75 20.97 -35.65 -2.51
N ALA A 76 21.00 -36.06 -3.78
CA ALA A 76 19.90 -35.78 -4.71
C ALA A 76 18.82 -36.85 -4.54
N ARG A 77 17.53 -36.52 -4.78
CA ARG A 77 16.53 -37.55 -5.11
C ARG A 77 17.19 -38.51 -6.10
N SER A 78 16.99 -39.81 -5.88
CA SER A 78 17.67 -40.88 -6.61
C SER A 78 17.75 -40.57 -8.11
N THR A 79 18.77 -41.13 -8.73
CA THR A 79 19.10 -41.24 -10.17
C THR A 79 17.94 -41.41 -11.19
N ALA A 80 16.67 -41.38 -10.75
CA ALA A 80 15.45 -41.44 -11.53
C ALA A 80 14.96 -40.11 -12.16
N LEU A 81 15.39 -38.92 -11.68
CA LEU A 81 14.92 -37.62 -12.24
C LEU A 81 16.05 -36.81 -12.89
N LYS A 82 16.20 -36.94 -14.22
CA LYS A 82 17.12 -36.16 -15.06
C LYS A 82 16.48 -34.86 -15.52
N HIS A 83 16.35 -33.88 -14.61
CA HIS A 83 15.72 -32.60 -14.92
C HIS A 83 16.75 -31.49 -15.11
N VAL A 84 16.51 -30.64 -16.10
CA VAL A 84 17.10 -29.30 -16.21
C VAL A 84 15.99 -28.29 -15.93
N VAL A 85 16.30 -27.24 -15.17
CA VAL A 85 15.40 -26.10 -14.97
C VAL A 85 16.02 -24.91 -15.67
N LEU A 86 15.26 -24.27 -16.57
CA LEU A 86 15.65 -23.04 -17.25
C LEU A 86 14.66 -21.95 -16.84
N ASN A 87 15.13 -20.98 -16.05
CA ASN A 87 14.30 -19.90 -15.53
C ASN A 87 14.33 -18.67 -16.44
N GLY A 88 15.42 -18.46 -17.18
CA GLY A 88 15.58 -17.29 -18.05
C GLY A 88 16.73 -17.46 -19.03
N ILE A 89 16.70 -16.67 -20.10
CA ILE A 89 17.72 -16.60 -21.14
C ILE A 89 18.00 -15.11 -21.42
N GLU A 90 19.28 -14.76 -21.57
CA GLU A 90 19.75 -13.47 -22.07
C GLU A 90 20.59 -13.71 -23.32
N LEU A 91 20.30 -12.97 -24.40
CA LEU A 91 21.02 -13.07 -25.67
C LEU A 91 21.81 -11.79 -25.93
N ASP A 92 23.02 -11.95 -26.43
CA ASP A 92 23.93 -10.86 -26.81
C ASP A 92 24.29 -9.89 -25.67
N GLY A 93 24.10 -10.34 -24.42
CA GLY A 93 24.55 -9.66 -23.21
C GLY A 93 26.00 -9.96 -22.84
N THR A 94 26.56 -9.17 -21.93
CA THR A 94 27.83 -9.47 -21.26
C THR A 94 27.64 -10.58 -20.22
N ASN A 95 28.72 -11.16 -19.72
CA ASN A 95 28.63 -12.20 -18.70
C ASN A 95 27.97 -11.64 -17.43
N PRO A 96 26.79 -12.13 -16.99
CA PRO A 96 26.09 -11.60 -15.82
C PRO A 96 26.95 -11.65 -14.55
N LEU A 97 27.83 -12.64 -14.44
CA LEU A 97 28.74 -12.81 -13.29
C LEU A 97 29.87 -11.76 -13.24
N SER A 98 30.13 -11.10 -14.38
CA SER A 98 31.15 -10.06 -14.52
C SER A 98 30.60 -8.64 -14.40
N ARG A 99 29.28 -8.47 -14.26
CA ARG A 99 28.60 -7.18 -14.03
C ARG A 99 28.31 -6.93 -12.55
N ALA A 100 28.06 -5.68 -12.20
CA ALA A 100 27.43 -5.31 -10.94
C ALA A 100 26.00 -5.87 -10.89
N ARG A 101 25.54 -6.32 -9.71
CA ARG A 101 24.22 -6.94 -9.52
C ARG A 101 23.57 -6.48 -8.22
N VAL A 102 22.29 -6.78 -8.03
CA VAL A 102 21.56 -6.50 -6.78
C VAL A 102 21.67 -5.01 -6.37
N PRO A 103 21.16 -4.10 -7.21
CA PRO A 103 21.19 -2.67 -6.92
C PRO A 103 20.36 -2.32 -5.69
N GLN A 104 20.81 -1.31 -4.95
CA GLN A 104 20.02 -0.56 -3.99
C GLN A 104 20.18 0.94 -4.33
N PRO A 105 19.11 1.73 -4.51
CA PRO A 105 17.70 1.31 -4.57
C PRO A 105 17.46 0.17 -5.54
N LEU A 106 16.47 -0.67 -5.23
CA LEU A 106 16.10 -1.77 -6.11
C LEU A 106 15.72 -1.21 -7.48
N ASP A 107 16.03 -1.95 -8.54
CA ASP A 107 15.62 -1.53 -9.87
C ASP A 107 14.10 -1.41 -9.97
N GLY A 108 13.62 -0.24 -10.38
CA GLY A 108 12.21 0.09 -10.43
C GLY A 108 11.58 0.53 -9.11
N ASP A 109 12.35 0.76 -8.04
CA ASP A 109 11.82 1.32 -6.78
C ASP A 109 11.29 2.74 -7.00
N GLU A 110 9.98 2.94 -6.78
CA GLU A 110 9.32 4.25 -6.96
C GLU A 110 9.22 5.07 -5.67
N HIS A 111 9.74 4.56 -4.54
CA HIS A 111 9.53 5.12 -3.20
C HIS A 111 10.85 5.47 -2.50
N VAL A 112 11.88 5.84 -3.27
CA VAL A 112 13.22 6.12 -2.77
C VAL A 112 13.29 7.48 -2.08
N ALA A 113 13.97 7.57 -0.94
CA ALA A 113 14.21 8.85 -0.28
C ALA A 113 15.16 9.75 -1.09
N ALA A 114 15.01 11.07 -0.94
CA ALA A 114 15.92 12.03 -1.57
C ALA A 114 17.38 11.81 -1.12
N SER A 115 18.31 12.05 -2.05
CA SER A 115 19.75 11.81 -1.93
C SER A 115 20.09 10.39 -1.50
N PRO A 116 19.62 9.36 -2.22
CA PRO A 116 19.85 7.97 -1.83
C PRO A 116 21.32 7.61 -1.94
N THR A 117 21.72 6.62 -1.15
CA THR A 117 22.99 5.92 -1.37
C THR A 117 22.73 4.78 -2.33
N LEU A 118 23.33 4.89 -3.51
CA LEU A 118 23.43 3.80 -4.48
C LEU A 118 24.39 2.76 -3.91
N SER A 119 24.06 1.48 -3.97
CA SER A 119 24.98 0.38 -3.67
C SER A 119 24.64 -0.83 -4.52
N TRP A 120 25.61 -1.70 -4.73
CA TRP A 120 25.45 -2.90 -5.55
C TRP A 120 26.32 -4.01 -4.98
N ARG A 121 26.09 -5.23 -5.45
CA ARG A 121 27.00 -6.35 -5.27
C ARG A 121 28.01 -6.37 -6.42
N PRO A 122 29.31 -6.18 -6.14
CA PRO A 122 30.36 -6.27 -7.15
C PRO A 122 30.43 -7.62 -7.85
N ALA A 123 30.92 -7.62 -9.08
CA ALA A 123 31.49 -8.82 -9.67
C ALA A 123 32.70 -9.32 -8.85
N ALA A 124 32.89 -10.63 -8.75
CA ALA A 124 33.94 -11.20 -7.90
C ALA A 124 35.37 -10.81 -8.31
N ALA A 125 35.58 -10.48 -9.59
CA ALA A 125 36.86 -10.06 -10.15
C ALA A 125 37.00 -8.52 -10.28
N ALA A 126 36.00 -7.76 -9.83
CA ALA A 126 36.05 -6.31 -9.88
C ALA A 126 37.07 -5.76 -8.89
N VAL A 127 37.89 -4.81 -9.34
CA VAL A 127 38.85 -4.05 -8.52
C VAL A 127 38.43 -2.60 -8.33
N ALA A 128 37.50 -2.10 -9.14
CA ALA A 128 36.90 -0.77 -9.05
C ALA A 128 35.58 -0.71 -9.85
N HIS A 129 34.88 0.41 -9.75
CA HIS A 129 33.56 0.62 -10.35
C HIS A 129 33.47 2.00 -11.01
N ASP A 130 33.08 2.06 -12.28
CA ASP A 130 32.80 3.30 -12.99
C ASP A 130 31.30 3.60 -12.95
N LEU A 131 30.92 4.74 -12.35
CA LEU A 131 29.51 5.07 -12.11
C LEU A 131 28.96 6.07 -13.12
N TYR A 132 27.72 5.82 -13.53
CA TYR A 132 26.96 6.69 -14.41
C TYR A 132 25.59 6.97 -13.80
N PHE A 133 25.15 8.22 -13.87
CA PHE A 133 23.90 8.67 -13.27
C PHE A 133 23.28 9.82 -14.08
N GLY A 134 21.97 9.77 -14.30
CA GLY A 134 21.25 10.82 -15.02
C GLY A 134 19.74 10.61 -14.99
N THR A 135 19.00 11.40 -15.75
CA THR A 135 17.53 11.38 -15.83
C THR A 135 17.02 10.80 -17.15
N SER A 136 17.90 10.23 -17.98
CA SER A 136 17.54 9.60 -19.24
C SER A 136 18.19 8.22 -19.37
N GLN A 137 17.36 7.19 -19.50
CA GLN A 137 17.81 5.81 -19.64
C GLN A 137 18.78 5.63 -20.80
N SER A 138 18.44 6.17 -21.97
CA SER A 138 19.23 6.00 -23.20
C SER A 138 20.55 6.76 -23.13
N VAL A 139 20.58 7.93 -22.50
CA VAL A 139 21.81 8.69 -22.30
C VAL A 139 22.74 7.97 -21.32
N VAL A 140 22.21 7.50 -20.19
CA VAL A 140 22.99 6.70 -19.21
C VAL A 140 23.49 5.40 -19.85
N ALA A 141 22.66 4.71 -20.64
CA ALA A 141 23.04 3.50 -21.36
C ALA A 141 24.18 3.73 -22.38
N ALA A 142 24.25 4.92 -22.99
CA ALA A 142 25.29 5.27 -23.96
C ALA A 142 26.50 5.99 -23.35
N ALA A 143 26.46 6.30 -22.05
CA ALA A 143 27.47 7.13 -21.40
C ALA A 143 28.87 6.46 -21.39
N THR A 144 29.90 7.31 -21.46
CA THR A 144 31.33 6.94 -21.44
C THR A 144 32.05 7.83 -20.41
N HIS A 145 33.34 7.61 -20.16
CA HIS A 145 34.14 8.47 -19.24
C HIS A 145 34.21 9.95 -19.63
N ARG A 146 33.74 10.32 -20.83
CA ARG A 146 33.67 11.72 -21.29
C ARG A 146 32.27 12.33 -21.15
N SER A 147 31.28 11.51 -20.78
CA SER A 147 29.89 11.92 -20.67
C SER A 147 29.64 12.69 -19.37
N PRO A 148 28.74 13.69 -19.36
CA PRO A 148 28.34 14.38 -18.13
C PRO A 148 27.78 13.45 -17.05
N GLU A 149 27.22 12.31 -17.45
CA GLU A 149 26.63 11.32 -16.55
C GLU A 149 27.69 10.53 -15.77
N TYR A 150 28.97 10.57 -16.16
CA TYR A 150 30.03 9.83 -15.47
C TYR A 150 30.37 10.51 -14.13
N LEU A 151 30.05 9.85 -13.02
CA LEU A 151 30.32 10.32 -11.66
C LEU A 151 31.74 10.03 -11.18
N GLY A 152 32.52 9.29 -11.98
CA GLY A 152 33.89 8.90 -11.65
C GLY A 152 34.00 7.43 -11.21
N ARG A 153 35.26 7.03 -10.99
CA ARG A 153 35.63 5.70 -10.51
C ARG A 153 35.63 5.66 -8.99
N VAL A 154 35.02 4.64 -8.41
CA VAL A 154 35.01 4.38 -6.97
C VAL A 154 35.56 2.98 -6.66
N SER A 155 36.16 2.84 -5.49
CA SER A 155 36.63 1.54 -4.97
C SER A 155 35.56 0.82 -4.15
N ASP A 156 34.71 1.58 -3.47
CA ASP A 156 33.63 1.03 -2.66
C ASP A 156 32.41 0.77 -3.55
N ALA A 157 31.69 -0.32 -3.27
CA ALA A 157 30.44 -0.68 -3.98
C ALA A 157 29.23 0.18 -3.55
N ARG A 158 29.45 1.49 -3.36
CA ARG A 158 28.44 2.47 -2.95
C ARG A 158 28.80 3.89 -3.36
N HIS A 159 27.78 4.72 -3.58
CA HIS A 159 27.92 6.14 -3.87
C HIS A 159 26.63 6.91 -3.53
N THR A 160 26.74 8.03 -2.84
CA THR A 160 25.57 8.89 -2.56
C THR A 160 25.39 9.88 -3.70
N CYS A 161 24.24 9.85 -4.38
CA CYS A 161 23.93 10.77 -5.48
C CYS A 161 23.04 11.93 -5.01
N ALA A 162 23.07 13.04 -5.77
CA ALA A 162 22.27 14.23 -5.48
C ALA A 162 20.86 14.18 -6.10
N ALA A 163 20.21 13.01 -6.06
CA ALA A 163 18.84 12.84 -6.58
C ALA A 163 17.84 13.46 -5.60
N LYS A 164 17.28 14.63 -5.91
CA LYS A 164 16.43 15.38 -4.97
C LYS A 164 15.08 15.79 -5.53
N GLU A 165 14.97 15.89 -6.85
CA GLU A 165 13.75 16.34 -7.50
C GLU A 165 12.64 15.33 -7.20
N PRO A 166 11.56 15.73 -6.52
CA PRO A 166 10.43 14.87 -6.27
C PRO A 166 9.90 14.33 -7.60
N ASN A 167 9.42 13.09 -7.60
CA ASN A 167 8.80 12.49 -8.78
C ASN A 167 9.72 12.31 -10.01
N ALA A 168 10.96 12.78 -9.97
CA ALA A 168 11.91 12.55 -11.04
C ALA A 168 12.34 11.09 -11.08
N GLU A 169 12.41 10.56 -12.30
CA GLU A 169 12.98 9.26 -12.57
C GLU A 169 14.47 9.41 -12.84
N TYR A 170 15.26 8.61 -12.14
CA TYR A 170 16.70 8.59 -12.25
C TYR A 170 17.17 7.23 -12.74
N PHE A 171 18.17 7.25 -13.60
CA PHE A 171 18.80 6.08 -14.19
C PHE A 171 20.26 6.05 -13.80
N TRP A 172 20.77 4.86 -13.53
CA TRP A 172 22.16 4.68 -13.16
C TRP A 172 22.70 3.34 -13.62
N ARG A 173 24.01 3.30 -13.83
CA ARG A 173 24.73 2.14 -14.32
C ARG A 173 26.07 2.05 -13.61
N VAL A 174 26.50 0.83 -13.36
CA VAL A 174 27.84 0.56 -12.83
C VAL A 174 28.58 -0.31 -13.82
N ASP A 175 29.67 0.22 -14.36
CA ASP A 175 30.60 -0.56 -15.17
C ASP A 175 31.69 -1.14 -14.27
N GLU A 176 31.85 -2.46 -14.30
CA GLU A 176 32.81 -3.16 -13.45
C GLU A 176 34.19 -3.11 -14.08
N VAL A 177 35.20 -2.77 -13.29
CA VAL A 177 36.59 -2.67 -13.73
C VAL A 177 37.35 -3.89 -13.23
N HIS A 178 37.88 -4.68 -14.14
CA HIS A 178 38.55 -5.95 -13.89
C HIS A 178 40.06 -5.86 -14.19
N GLY A 179 40.81 -6.83 -13.65
CA GLY A 179 42.24 -7.00 -13.86
C GLY A 179 43.11 -6.20 -12.88
N GLU A 180 44.31 -6.70 -12.58
CA GLU A 180 45.24 -6.12 -11.58
C GLU A 180 45.66 -4.67 -11.91
N HIS A 181 45.49 -4.24 -13.17
CA HIS A 181 45.82 -2.90 -13.66
C HIS A 181 44.59 -2.11 -14.16
N ALA A 182 43.37 -2.58 -13.86
CA ALA A 182 42.12 -1.90 -14.20
C ALA A 182 41.94 -1.64 -15.71
N GLU A 183 42.32 -2.62 -16.54
CA GLU A 183 42.39 -2.50 -18.01
C GLU A 183 41.10 -2.97 -18.73
N GLU A 184 40.28 -3.80 -18.08
CA GLU A 184 39.04 -4.34 -18.66
C GLU A 184 37.83 -3.70 -17.98
N VAL A 185 36.94 -3.08 -18.76
CA VAL A 185 35.70 -2.47 -18.27
C VAL A 185 34.51 -3.23 -18.83
N ILE A 186 33.70 -3.80 -17.95
CA ILE A 186 32.50 -4.56 -18.28
C ILE A 186 31.28 -3.69 -18.00
N THR A 187 30.57 -3.30 -19.06
CA THR A 187 29.36 -2.50 -18.95
C THR A 187 28.26 -3.23 -18.18
N GLY A 188 27.67 -2.55 -17.19
CA GLY A 188 26.58 -3.07 -16.36
C GLY A 188 25.19 -2.79 -16.94
N ASP A 189 24.18 -3.30 -16.24
CA ASP A 189 22.79 -3.01 -16.55
C ASP A 189 22.40 -1.60 -16.10
N VAL A 190 21.45 -0.98 -16.80
CA VAL A 190 20.91 0.32 -16.40
C VAL A 190 19.73 0.10 -15.47
N TRP A 191 19.86 0.54 -14.23
CA TRP A 191 18.81 0.50 -13.22
C TRP A 191 18.12 1.84 -13.12
N ARG A 192 16.86 1.83 -12.66
CA ARG A 192 16.07 3.04 -12.44
C ARG A 192 15.48 3.09 -11.03
N PHE A 193 15.21 4.30 -10.57
CA PHE A 193 14.36 4.54 -9.40
C PHE A 193 13.68 5.91 -9.49
N ARG A 194 12.66 6.14 -8.66
CA ARG A 194 11.99 7.44 -8.50
C ARG A 194 12.11 7.92 -7.05
N VAL A 195 12.29 9.24 -6.89
CA VAL A 195 12.26 9.86 -5.56
C VAL A 195 10.81 9.97 -5.10
N ARG A 196 10.52 9.45 -3.91
CA ARG A 196 9.21 9.49 -3.26
C ARG A 196 8.75 10.92 -3.02
N HIS A 197 7.45 11.13 -3.13
CA HIS A 197 6.79 12.38 -2.80
C HIS A 197 5.50 12.07 -2.03
N LEU A 198 5.09 12.96 -1.12
CA LEU A 198 3.90 12.73 -0.31
C LEU A 198 2.66 12.61 -1.22
N ALA A 199 1.73 11.75 -0.84
CA ALA A 199 0.47 11.53 -1.56
C ALA A 199 -0.36 12.81 -1.63
N PHE A 200 -0.35 13.59 -0.55
CA PHE A 200 -0.91 14.92 -0.39
C PHE A 200 -0.23 15.57 0.83
N PRO A 201 -0.29 16.90 1.02
CA PRO A 201 0.52 17.60 2.02
C PRO A 201 0.34 17.10 3.47
N THR A 202 -0.87 16.66 3.82
CA THR A 202 -1.21 16.15 5.15
C THR A 202 -1.13 14.63 5.27
N ALA A 203 -0.59 13.93 4.27
CA ALA A 203 -0.44 12.48 4.30
C ALA A 203 0.62 12.07 5.32
N GLU A 204 0.24 11.21 6.26
CA GLU A 204 1.13 10.74 7.34
C GLU A 204 1.20 9.22 7.39
N GLY A 205 2.11 8.69 8.21
CA GLY A 205 2.25 7.26 8.41
C GLY A 205 2.93 6.54 7.25
N TYR A 206 2.83 5.21 7.22
CA TYR A 206 3.59 4.38 6.29
C TYR A 206 3.05 4.33 4.85
N GLY A 207 1.77 4.66 4.65
CA GLY A 207 1.16 4.81 3.33
C GLY A 207 1.32 6.19 2.69
N ARG A 208 1.96 7.15 3.37
CA ARG A 208 2.00 8.58 2.96
C ARG A 208 2.68 8.86 1.62
N PHE A 209 3.42 7.90 1.07
CA PHE A 209 4.11 8.02 -0.22
C PHE A 209 3.39 7.28 -1.34
N ALA A 210 2.13 6.88 -1.15
CA ALA A 210 1.29 6.40 -2.23
C ALA A 210 1.29 7.42 -3.38
N ARG A 211 1.71 7.00 -4.58
CA ARG A 211 1.75 7.87 -5.76
C ARG A 211 0.34 8.28 -6.23
N GLY A 212 -0.64 7.40 -6.04
CA GLY A 212 -1.98 7.62 -6.56
C GLY A 212 -1.99 7.77 -8.08
N GLY A 213 -2.90 8.61 -8.59
CA GLY A 213 -3.09 8.89 -10.01
C GLY A 213 -2.12 9.90 -10.64
N ARG A 214 -1.12 10.40 -9.90
CA ARG A 214 -0.23 11.50 -10.31
C ARG A 214 0.42 11.29 -11.68
N GLY A 215 0.32 12.30 -12.54
CA GLY A 215 0.85 12.28 -13.91
C GLY A 215 0.02 11.43 -14.87
N GLY A 216 -1.19 11.04 -14.46
CA GLY A 216 -2.06 10.11 -15.17
C GLY A 216 -3.22 10.80 -15.89
N ARG A 217 -4.23 10.00 -16.23
CA ARG A 217 -5.48 10.48 -16.83
C ARG A 217 -6.44 10.97 -15.76
N VAL A 218 -7.29 11.92 -16.10
CA VAL A 218 -8.48 12.22 -15.30
C VAL A 218 -9.67 11.43 -15.82
N LEU A 219 -10.38 10.77 -14.90
CA LEU A 219 -11.62 10.05 -15.20
C LEU A 219 -12.75 10.66 -14.37
N GLU A 220 -13.72 11.24 -15.06
CA GLU A 220 -14.87 11.89 -14.44
C GLU A 220 -16.01 10.89 -14.18
N VAL A 221 -16.53 10.90 -12.96
CA VAL A 221 -17.81 10.25 -12.65
C VAL A 221 -18.93 11.23 -12.95
N THR A 222 -19.78 10.87 -13.92
CA THR A 222 -20.83 11.72 -14.49
C THR A 222 -22.24 11.19 -14.27
N ASN A 223 -22.38 9.99 -13.68
CA ASN A 223 -23.67 9.42 -13.31
C ASN A 223 -23.56 8.48 -12.10
N LEU A 224 -24.70 8.14 -11.51
CA LEU A 224 -24.79 7.31 -10.29
C LEU A 224 -25.05 5.83 -10.58
N ASN A 225 -24.93 5.38 -11.84
CA ASN A 225 -25.09 3.98 -12.20
C ASN A 225 -23.97 3.13 -11.59
N ASP A 226 -24.24 1.85 -11.30
CA ASP A 226 -23.22 0.90 -10.81
C ASP A 226 -22.11 0.66 -11.82
N SER A 227 -22.41 0.67 -13.12
CA SER A 227 -21.46 0.33 -14.18
C SER A 227 -21.79 1.02 -15.51
N GLY A 228 -20.83 0.99 -16.43
CA GLY A 228 -20.91 1.61 -17.76
C GLY A 228 -20.21 2.97 -17.84
N PRO A 229 -20.24 3.59 -19.03
CA PRO A 229 -19.57 4.88 -19.27
C PRO A 229 -19.92 5.94 -18.24
N GLY A 230 -18.90 6.59 -17.67
CA GLY A 230 -19.04 7.67 -16.68
C GLY A 230 -19.45 7.23 -15.27
N SER A 231 -19.46 5.92 -15.01
CA SER A 231 -19.70 5.38 -13.65
C SER A 231 -18.43 5.34 -12.82
N LEU A 232 -18.58 5.36 -11.49
CA LEU A 232 -17.45 5.17 -10.57
C LEU A 232 -16.75 3.82 -10.79
N ARG A 233 -17.49 2.76 -11.14
CA ARG A 233 -16.91 1.43 -11.37
C ARG A 233 -15.96 1.43 -12.56
N GLU A 234 -16.36 2.02 -13.67
CA GLU A 234 -15.51 2.13 -14.86
C GLU A 234 -14.19 2.84 -14.51
N ALA A 235 -14.27 3.95 -13.76
CA ALA A 235 -13.09 4.70 -13.37
C ALA A 235 -12.15 3.94 -12.41
N VAL A 236 -12.72 3.22 -11.43
CA VAL A 236 -11.97 2.43 -10.44
C VAL A 236 -11.29 1.21 -11.08
N GLU A 237 -12.00 0.51 -11.97
CA GLU A 237 -11.53 -0.72 -12.62
C GLU A 237 -10.64 -0.45 -13.85
N ALA A 238 -10.49 0.81 -14.27
CA ALA A 238 -9.58 1.20 -15.35
C ALA A 238 -8.10 0.93 -15.02
N GLU A 239 -7.33 0.59 -16.05
CA GLU A 239 -5.87 0.44 -15.99
C GLU A 239 -5.11 1.76 -16.18
N GLY A 240 -3.83 1.75 -15.82
CA GLY A 240 -2.93 2.92 -15.91
C GLY A 240 -3.11 3.91 -14.75
N ALA A 241 -2.23 4.90 -14.67
CA ALA A 241 -2.35 5.97 -13.68
C ALA A 241 -3.59 6.81 -13.97
N ARG A 242 -4.45 7.00 -12.94
CA ARG A 242 -5.65 7.81 -13.05
C ARG A 242 -6.08 8.47 -11.75
N THR A 243 -6.62 9.67 -11.87
CA THR A 243 -7.31 10.39 -10.81
C THR A 243 -8.81 10.46 -11.15
N VAL A 244 -9.63 10.01 -10.20
CA VAL A 244 -11.09 10.00 -10.33
C VAL A 244 -11.65 11.24 -9.66
N VAL A 245 -12.37 12.05 -10.43
CA VAL A 245 -13.07 13.26 -9.98
C VAL A 245 -14.58 13.10 -10.21
N PHE A 246 -15.39 13.91 -9.53
CA PHE A 246 -16.84 13.74 -9.51
C PHE A 246 -17.55 14.99 -10.04
N ARG A 247 -18.22 14.86 -11.19
CA ARG A 247 -19.19 15.85 -11.69
C ARG A 247 -20.56 15.69 -11.06
N VAL A 248 -20.84 14.54 -10.45
CA VAL A 248 -22.12 14.24 -9.80
C VAL A 248 -21.96 13.96 -8.31
N SER A 249 -23.01 14.22 -7.54
CA SER A 249 -23.16 13.78 -6.14
C SER A 249 -24.36 12.86 -6.01
N GLY A 250 -24.40 12.05 -4.95
CA GLY A 250 -25.56 11.23 -4.66
C GLY A 250 -25.24 9.85 -4.11
N LEU A 251 -26.26 8.99 -4.14
CA LEU A 251 -26.21 7.63 -3.64
C LEU A 251 -25.98 6.63 -4.79
N ILE A 252 -24.81 6.01 -4.84
CA ILE A 252 -24.51 4.94 -5.80
C ILE A 252 -24.92 3.60 -5.18
N THR A 253 -25.89 2.93 -5.80
CA THR A 253 -26.31 1.59 -5.39
C THR A 253 -25.50 0.57 -6.16
N LEU A 254 -24.50 -0.04 -5.51
CA LEU A 254 -23.66 -1.02 -6.16
C LEU A 254 -24.42 -2.34 -6.38
N GLU A 255 -24.14 -3.03 -7.48
CA GLU A 255 -24.70 -4.35 -7.78
C GLU A 255 -23.74 -5.50 -7.45
N SER A 256 -22.46 -5.17 -7.21
CA SER A 256 -21.43 -6.09 -6.73
C SER A 256 -20.32 -5.34 -6.00
N LYS A 257 -19.39 -6.06 -5.35
CA LYS A 257 -18.22 -5.46 -4.70
C LYS A 257 -17.46 -4.58 -5.71
N LEU A 258 -17.07 -3.38 -5.30
CA LEU A 258 -16.22 -2.49 -6.08
C LEU A 258 -14.78 -2.64 -5.60
N ILE A 259 -13.91 -3.21 -6.44
CA ILE A 259 -12.56 -3.61 -6.01
C ILE A 259 -11.51 -2.90 -6.86
N VAL A 260 -10.61 -2.17 -6.20
CA VAL A 260 -9.40 -1.64 -6.83
C VAL A 260 -8.40 -2.78 -7.03
N ARG A 261 -8.12 -3.11 -8.29
CA ARG A 261 -7.16 -4.17 -8.69
C ARG A 261 -5.93 -3.64 -9.42
N HIS A 262 -6.03 -2.46 -10.00
CA HIS A 262 -4.97 -1.85 -10.79
C HIS A 262 -4.30 -0.71 -10.01
N PRO A 263 -2.96 -0.62 -10.02
CA PRO A 263 -2.21 0.34 -9.23
C PRO A 263 -2.39 1.78 -9.74
N TYR A 264 -1.84 2.75 -9.01
CA TYR A 264 -1.81 4.17 -9.41
C TYR A 264 -3.20 4.81 -9.53
N LEU A 265 -3.97 4.77 -8.44
CA LEU A 265 -5.33 5.32 -8.36
C LEU A 265 -5.41 6.43 -7.31
N THR A 266 -5.94 7.59 -7.69
CA THR A 266 -6.50 8.54 -6.71
C THR A 266 -8.01 8.59 -6.88
N ILE A 267 -8.79 8.41 -5.81
CA ILE A 267 -10.22 8.74 -5.79
C ILE A 267 -10.40 9.99 -4.93
N ALA A 268 -10.74 11.10 -5.59
CA ALA A 268 -10.83 12.42 -4.98
C ALA A 268 -12.29 12.81 -4.69
N GLY A 269 -12.88 12.19 -3.66
CA GLY A 269 -14.29 12.41 -3.29
C GLY A 269 -14.65 13.86 -2.94
N GLN A 270 -13.67 14.68 -2.55
CA GLN A 270 -13.86 16.10 -2.23
C GLN A 270 -14.26 16.95 -3.45
N THR A 271 -14.11 16.44 -4.68
CA THR A 271 -14.51 17.15 -5.91
C THR A 271 -16.01 17.12 -6.18
N ALA A 272 -16.73 16.16 -5.59
CA ALA A 272 -18.16 16.00 -5.80
C ALA A 272 -18.94 17.26 -5.38
N PRO A 273 -20.05 17.61 -6.05
CA PRO A 273 -20.93 18.68 -5.58
C PRO A 273 -21.75 18.26 -4.35
N GLY A 274 -22.57 19.18 -3.83
CA GLY A 274 -23.65 18.85 -2.89
C GLY A 274 -23.20 18.12 -1.63
N LYS A 275 -23.86 16.99 -1.33
CA LYS A 275 -23.56 16.13 -0.19
C LYS A 275 -22.42 15.12 -0.44
N GLY A 276 -21.80 15.14 -1.62
CA GLY A 276 -20.78 14.18 -2.02
C GLY A 276 -21.35 12.81 -2.40
N ILE A 277 -20.50 11.77 -2.33
CA ILE A 277 -20.84 10.41 -2.76
C ILE A 277 -20.99 9.46 -1.57
N CYS A 278 -22.11 8.74 -1.54
CA CYS A 278 -22.31 7.60 -0.66
C CYS A 278 -22.50 6.32 -1.47
N LEU A 279 -21.75 5.27 -1.13
CA LEU A 279 -21.89 3.94 -1.69
C LEU A 279 -22.76 3.07 -0.78
N ARG A 280 -23.68 2.29 -1.35
CA ARG A 280 -24.50 1.33 -0.61
C ARG A 280 -24.60 -0.04 -1.26
N LYS A 281 -25.22 -0.98 -0.54
CA LYS A 281 -25.48 -2.39 -0.90
C LYS A 281 -24.22 -3.25 -0.96
N PHE A 282 -23.16 -2.79 -1.63
CA PHE A 282 -21.84 -3.43 -1.61
C PHE A 282 -20.74 -2.48 -1.16
N ASN A 283 -19.55 -3.05 -0.99
CA ASN A 283 -18.40 -2.41 -0.37
C ASN A 283 -17.36 -1.95 -1.43
N LEU A 284 -16.44 -1.07 -1.01
CA LEU A 284 -15.31 -0.56 -1.81
C LEU A 284 -14.00 -0.89 -1.11
N GLY A 285 -13.03 -1.50 -1.80
CA GLY A 285 -11.71 -1.72 -1.20
C GLY A 285 -10.62 -2.12 -2.19
N VAL A 286 -9.39 -2.11 -1.71
CA VAL A 286 -8.20 -2.53 -2.46
C VAL A 286 -7.93 -4.01 -2.23
N ILE A 287 -7.62 -4.74 -3.31
CA ILE A 287 -7.12 -6.12 -3.22
C ILE A 287 -5.91 -6.28 -4.16
N GLY A 288 -4.72 -6.33 -3.56
CA GLY A 288 -3.48 -6.66 -4.27
C GLY A 288 -2.92 -5.58 -5.21
N ALA A 289 -3.48 -4.36 -5.18
CA ALA A 289 -2.95 -3.21 -5.92
C ALA A 289 -1.95 -2.40 -5.07
N HIS A 290 -1.24 -1.46 -5.69
CA HIS A 290 -0.32 -0.57 -5.00
C HIS A 290 -0.49 0.89 -5.44
N ASP A 291 0.01 1.84 -4.65
CA ASP A 291 -0.05 3.27 -4.94
C ASP A 291 -1.50 3.77 -5.11
N VAL A 292 -2.33 3.49 -4.09
CA VAL A 292 -3.75 3.86 -4.09
C VAL A 292 -4.03 4.90 -3.00
N VAL A 293 -4.70 5.99 -3.39
CA VAL A 293 -5.19 7.07 -2.53
C VAL A 293 -6.72 7.11 -2.64
N ILE A 294 -7.43 6.99 -1.51
CA ILE A 294 -8.90 7.15 -1.47
C ILE A 294 -9.25 8.18 -0.40
N ARG A 295 -9.94 9.25 -0.80
CA ARG A 295 -10.30 10.34 0.10
C ARG A 295 -11.77 10.74 -0.01
N TYR A 296 -12.36 11.16 1.11
CA TYR A 296 -13.67 11.82 1.17
C TYR A 296 -14.84 11.05 0.52
N LEU A 297 -14.93 9.75 0.80
CA LEU A 297 -16.06 8.93 0.40
C LEU A 297 -16.81 8.37 1.61
N ARG A 298 -18.10 8.08 1.41
CA ARG A 298 -18.91 7.32 2.36
C ARG A 298 -19.18 5.92 1.82
N VAL A 299 -18.95 4.90 2.64
CA VAL A 299 -19.27 3.51 2.32
C VAL A 299 -20.19 2.97 3.40
N ARG A 300 -21.45 2.82 3.04
CA ARG A 300 -22.51 2.35 3.93
C ARG A 300 -23.29 1.22 3.26
N PRO A 301 -22.80 -0.02 3.26
CA PRO A 301 -23.43 -1.12 2.55
C PRO A 301 -24.85 -1.41 3.05
N GLY A 302 -25.04 -1.42 4.38
CA GLY A 302 -26.26 -1.89 5.03
C GLY A 302 -26.52 -3.37 4.77
N ASP A 303 -27.61 -3.89 5.32
CA ASP A 303 -28.02 -5.30 5.18
C ASP A 303 -28.63 -5.67 3.81
N LEU A 304 -28.64 -4.75 2.85
CA LEU A 304 -29.37 -4.86 1.58
C LEU A 304 -28.93 -6.02 0.68
N SER A 305 -27.63 -6.33 0.62
CA SER A 305 -27.11 -7.39 -0.26
C SER A 305 -27.41 -8.78 0.26
N GLY A 306 -27.77 -8.90 1.56
CA GLY A 306 -27.96 -10.17 2.25
C GLY A 306 -26.69 -11.04 2.25
N VAL A 307 -25.51 -10.51 1.96
CA VAL A 307 -24.24 -11.23 2.06
C VAL A 307 -23.36 -10.57 3.10
N THR A 308 -22.55 -11.37 3.79
CA THR A 308 -21.53 -10.87 4.71
C THR A 308 -20.52 -10.01 3.94
N LEU A 309 -20.37 -8.75 4.35
CA LEU A 309 -19.48 -7.77 3.74
C LEU A 309 -18.75 -6.95 4.79
N ASP A 310 -17.48 -6.72 4.52
CA ASP A 310 -16.71 -5.64 5.14
C ASP A 310 -17.12 -4.27 4.56
N GLY A 311 -16.67 -3.17 5.15
CA GLY A 311 -16.91 -1.80 4.64
C GLY A 311 -15.86 -1.33 3.63
N MET A 312 -14.65 -1.02 4.11
CA MET A 312 -13.50 -0.70 3.26
C MET A 312 -12.30 -1.54 3.62
N GLY A 313 -11.27 -1.53 2.78
CA GLY A 313 -10.05 -2.25 3.13
C GLY A 313 -8.88 -2.03 2.18
N LEU A 314 -7.71 -2.45 2.67
CA LEU A 314 -6.42 -2.40 2.00
C LEU A 314 -5.81 -3.81 1.90
N ALA A 315 -6.63 -4.83 1.67
CA ALA A 315 -6.18 -6.22 1.69
C ALA A 315 -5.06 -6.43 0.64
N SER A 316 -3.89 -6.90 1.09
CA SER A 316 -2.71 -7.07 0.22
C SER A 316 -2.28 -5.80 -0.54
N GLY A 317 -2.68 -4.62 -0.07
CA GLY A 317 -2.27 -3.33 -0.65
C GLY A 317 -0.84 -2.96 -0.28
N ASP A 318 -0.15 -2.23 -1.15
CA ASP A 318 1.22 -1.74 -0.93
C ASP A 318 1.32 -0.25 -1.28
N HIS A 319 1.89 0.58 -0.41
CA HIS A 319 1.87 2.03 -0.53
C HIS A 319 0.45 2.57 -0.79
N CYS A 320 -0.46 2.31 0.15
CA CYS A 320 -1.85 2.78 0.04
C CYS A 320 -2.26 3.62 1.23
N ILE A 321 -3.11 4.63 0.98
CA ILE A 321 -3.68 5.50 2.00
C ILE A 321 -5.18 5.69 1.80
N ILE A 322 -5.92 5.51 2.90
CA ILE A 322 -7.33 5.92 3.02
C ILE A 322 -7.39 7.04 4.06
N ASP A 323 -7.92 8.19 3.64
CA ASP A 323 -7.99 9.42 4.43
C ASP A 323 -9.40 10.02 4.37
N HIS A 324 -9.90 10.56 5.48
CA HIS A 324 -11.21 11.23 5.55
C HIS A 324 -12.38 10.45 4.91
N CYS A 325 -12.44 9.13 5.11
CA CYS A 325 -13.59 8.33 4.68
C CYS A 325 -14.50 8.01 5.85
N SER A 326 -15.81 7.89 5.59
CA SER A 326 -16.79 7.44 6.58
C SER A 326 -17.31 6.05 6.21
N ILE A 327 -17.25 5.13 7.17
CA ILE A 327 -17.61 3.73 6.99
C ILE A 327 -18.63 3.35 8.06
N SER A 328 -19.80 2.87 7.64
CA SER A 328 -20.86 2.50 8.57
C SER A 328 -21.73 1.35 8.07
N TRP A 329 -22.52 0.77 8.97
CA TRP A 329 -23.54 -0.22 8.65
C TRP A 329 -22.99 -1.46 7.90
N THR A 330 -21.83 -1.93 8.36
CA THR A 330 -21.14 -3.10 7.82
C THR A 330 -21.56 -4.37 8.56
N LEU A 331 -21.44 -5.53 7.91
CA LEU A 331 -22.01 -6.78 8.42
C LEU A 331 -20.96 -7.69 9.10
N ASP A 332 -19.70 -7.58 8.68
CA ASP A 332 -18.56 -8.24 9.31
C ASP A 332 -17.66 -7.18 9.97
N GLU A 333 -16.67 -6.65 9.25
CA GLU A 333 -15.74 -5.64 9.78
C GLU A 333 -15.85 -4.33 8.98
N ALA A 334 -15.86 -3.18 9.63
CA ALA A 334 -15.93 -1.93 8.88
C ALA A 334 -14.65 -1.66 8.06
N PHE A 335 -13.47 -1.99 8.61
CA PHE A 335 -12.20 -1.86 7.91
C PHE A 335 -11.33 -3.12 8.01
N SER A 336 -10.66 -3.50 6.92
CA SER A 336 -9.74 -4.65 6.88
C SER A 336 -8.47 -4.38 6.09
N SER A 337 -7.29 -4.67 6.65
CA SER A 337 -5.98 -4.52 5.95
C SER A 337 -5.08 -5.75 6.02
N ARG A 338 -5.68 -6.94 6.07
CA ARG A 338 -4.93 -8.20 6.15
C ARG A 338 -3.96 -8.34 4.98
N ALA A 339 -2.73 -8.80 5.29
CA ALA A 339 -1.63 -9.00 4.34
C ALA A 339 -1.20 -7.75 3.53
N ALA A 340 -1.66 -6.55 3.92
CA ALA A 340 -1.11 -5.31 3.37
C ALA A 340 0.39 -5.20 3.67
N LYS A 341 1.07 -4.28 2.99
CA LYS A 341 2.49 -3.99 3.21
C LYS A 341 2.62 -2.62 3.86
N ASN A 342 2.89 -1.56 3.09
CA ASN A 342 3.08 -0.19 3.56
C ASN A 342 1.77 0.62 3.47
N ILE A 343 1.08 0.87 4.58
CA ILE A 343 -0.26 1.50 4.53
C ILE A 343 -0.52 2.54 5.62
N THR A 344 -1.47 3.44 5.34
CA THR A 344 -2.05 4.37 6.31
C THR A 344 -3.59 4.33 6.24
N PHE A 345 -4.24 4.32 7.40
CA PHE A 345 -5.65 4.69 7.58
C PHE A 345 -5.73 5.86 8.57
N GLN A 346 -6.10 7.03 8.06
CA GLN A 346 -6.07 8.28 8.85
C GLN A 346 -7.35 9.08 8.75
N ARG A 347 -7.63 9.87 9.80
CA ARG A 347 -8.72 10.87 9.87
C ARG A 347 -10.06 10.33 9.37
N SER A 348 -10.30 9.03 9.54
CA SER A 348 -11.47 8.35 9.00
C SER A 348 -12.41 7.93 10.13
N LEU A 349 -13.71 7.90 9.81
CA LEU A 349 -14.77 7.60 10.75
C LEU A 349 -15.29 6.18 10.48
N ILE A 350 -15.20 5.32 11.50
CA ILE A 350 -15.89 4.05 11.55
C ILE A 350 -17.00 4.18 12.58
N SER A 351 -18.25 3.95 12.17
CA SER A 351 -19.37 4.01 13.09
C SER A 351 -20.43 2.94 12.83
N GLU A 352 -21.11 2.53 13.90
CA GLU A 352 -22.35 1.76 13.81
C GLU A 352 -22.25 0.52 12.90
N ALA A 353 -21.19 -0.27 13.11
CA ALA A 353 -21.11 -1.62 12.55
C ALA A 353 -22.29 -2.46 13.06
N LEU A 354 -23.02 -3.13 12.16
CA LEU A 354 -24.30 -3.75 12.48
C LEU A 354 -24.10 -4.98 13.38
N ASN A 355 -24.78 -5.01 14.51
CA ASN A 355 -24.51 -6.00 15.54
C ASN A 355 -25.17 -7.35 15.23
N VAL A 356 -26.49 -7.41 14.98
CA VAL A 356 -27.17 -8.63 14.53
C VAL A 356 -27.68 -8.48 13.10
N ALA A 357 -26.75 -8.49 12.15
CA ALA A 357 -27.01 -8.15 10.76
C ALA A 357 -27.33 -9.35 9.83
N GLY A 358 -27.60 -10.54 10.38
CA GLY A 358 -27.90 -11.73 9.56
C GLY A 358 -26.68 -12.34 8.84
N HIS A 359 -25.52 -12.34 9.49
CA HIS A 359 -24.26 -12.84 8.93
C HIS A 359 -24.34 -14.30 8.45
N LYS A 360 -24.13 -14.55 7.15
CA LYS A 360 -24.32 -15.86 6.52
C LYS A 360 -23.42 -16.98 7.06
N ASN A 361 -22.22 -16.63 7.52
CA ASN A 361 -21.28 -17.63 8.05
C ASN A 361 -21.44 -17.90 9.56
N TYR A 362 -22.39 -17.23 10.24
CA TYR A 362 -22.63 -17.43 11.67
C TYR A 362 -24.09 -17.86 11.93
N LYS A 363 -24.34 -18.34 13.15
CA LYS A 363 -25.70 -18.69 13.56
C LYS A 363 -26.57 -17.42 13.60
N PRO A 364 -27.86 -17.49 13.24
CA PRO A 364 -28.78 -16.37 13.40
C PRO A 364 -28.74 -15.82 14.83
N GLY A 365 -28.77 -14.49 14.98
CA GLY A 365 -28.67 -13.83 16.28
C GLY A 365 -27.24 -13.59 16.79
N THR A 366 -26.21 -14.00 16.04
CA THR A 366 -24.81 -13.73 16.42
C THR A 366 -24.54 -12.23 16.37
N GLN A 367 -24.02 -11.68 17.47
CA GLN A 367 -23.54 -10.30 17.56
C GLN A 367 -22.15 -10.18 16.91
N HIS A 368 -22.01 -9.26 15.94
CA HIS A 368 -20.82 -9.11 15.11
C HIS A 368 -20.58 -7.65 14.65
N GLY A 369 -21.01 -6.65 15.44
CA GLY A 369 -20.83 -5.24 15.07
C GLY A 369 -19.39 -4.78 15.28
N TYR A 370 -18.46 -5.19 14.42
CA TYR A 370 -17.03 -5.00 14.62
C TYR A 370 -16.44 -3.85 13.82
N ALA A 371 -15.56 -3.07 14.46
CA ALA A 371 -14.95 -1.92 13.81
C ALA A 371 -13.93 -2.36 12.76
N ALA A 372 -12.86 -3.11 13.13
CA ALA A 372 -11.82 -3.37 12.15
C ALA A 372 -10.86 -4.52 12.50
N SER A 373 -10.28 -5.11 11.44
CA SER A 373 -9.18 -6.08 11.48
C SER A 373 -7.96 -5.54 10.75
N ILE A 374 -6.95 -5.10 11.50
CA ILE A 374 -5.80 -4.38 10.95
C ILE A 374 -4.53 -5.24 10.93
N GLY A 375 -3.86 -5.22 9.78
CA GLY A 375 -2.55 -5.81 9.55
C GLY A 375 -1.68 -4.90 8.69
N GLY A 376 -0.62 -5.46 8.14
CA GLY A 376 0.40 -4.74 7.38
C GLY A 376 1.76 -5.41 7.57
N ASP A 377 2.66 -5.35 6.60
CA ASP A 377 4.07 -5.50 6.93
C ASP A 377 4.48 -4.34 7.85
N ILE A 378 3.99 -3.13 7.51
CA ILE A 378 4.00 -1.97 8.37
C ILE A 378 2.84 -1.00 8.09
N GLY A 379 2.02 -0.71 9.11
CA GLY A 379 0.80 0.08 8.96
C GLY A 379 0.63 1.16 10.01
N SER A 380 0.14 2.34 9.60
CA SER A 380 -0.25 3.44 10.49
C SER A 380 -1.77 3.59 10.57
N PHE A 381 -2.30 3.60 11.79
CA PHE A 381 -3.73 3.75 12.08
C PHE A 381 -3.87 4.89 13.10
N HIS A 382 -4.17 6.10 12.62
CA HIS A 382 -4.14 7.27 13.49
C HIS A 382 -5.21 8.31 13.24
N HIS A 383 -5.56 9.05 14.29
CA HIS A 383 -6.57 10.11 14.25
C HIS A 383 -7.93 9.65 13.69
N ASN A 384 -8.26 8.38 13.86
CA ASN A 384 -9.56 7.84 13.44
C ASN A 384 -10.56 7.89 14.60
N LEU A 385 -11.84 7.97 14.26
CA LEU A 385 -12.95 7.81 15.20
C LEU A 385 -13.59 6.44 15.00
N LEU A 386 -13.65 5.63 16.06
CA LEU A 386 -14.32 4.34 16.09
C LEU A 386 -15.45 4.42 17.13
N ALA A 387 -16.66 4.71 16.67
CA ALA A 387 -17.80 4.95 17.55
C ALA A 387 -18.88 3.89 17.35
N HIS A 388 -19.55 3.47 18.42
CA HIS A 388 -20.76 2.63 18.27
C HIS A 388 -20.48 1.28 17.58
N CYS A 389 -19.31 0.69 17.81
CA CYS A 389 -18.96 -0.66 17.36
C CYS A 389 -18.82 -1.56 18.58
N ALA A 390 -19.50 -2.70 18.59
CA ALA A 390 -19.57 -3.61 19.73
C ALA A 390 -18.21 -4.20 20.14
N GLY A 391 -17.26 -4.26 19.20
CA GLY A 391 -15.92 -4.79 19.44
C GLY A 391 -14.92 -4.60 18.29
N ARG A 392 -13.69 -5.09 18.51
CA ARG A 392 -12.54 -5.00 17.57
C ARG A 392 -12.16 -3.57 17.23
N ASN A 393 -11.90 -2.77 18.26
CA ASN A 393 -11.54 -1.35 18.17
C ASN A 393 -10.08 -1.12 18.61
N TRP A 394 -9.09 -1.91 18.18
CA TRP A 394 -8.91 -2.64 16.91
C TRP A 394 -8.73 -4.17 17.07
N SER A 395 -9.04 -5.00 16.05
CA SER A 395 -8.50 -6.36 16.01
C SER A 395 -7.14 -6.37 15.31
N LEU A 396 -6.09 -6.75 16.03
CA LEU A 396 -4.73 -6.93 15.54
C LEU A 396 -4.62 -8.26 14.78
N ALA A 397 -4.45 -8.17 13.47
CA ALA A 397 -4.46 -9.29 12.52
C ALA A 397 -3.15 -9.36 11.73
N GLY A 398 -2.03 -9.46 12.46
CA GLY A 398 -0.68 -9.42 11.89
C GLY A 398 -0.39 -10.47 10.82
N GLY A 399 -1.06 -11.64 10.85
CA GLY A 399 -0.84 -12.73 9.90
C GLY A 399 0.48 -13.48 10.15
N LEU A 400 0.92 -14.26 9.15
CA LEU A 400 2.19 -15.00 9.15
C LEU A 400 2.93 -14.76 7.81
N ASP A 401 4.25 -14.70 7.86
CA ASP A 401 5.11 -14.73 6.68
C ASP A 401 5.26 -16.15 6.10
N LYS A 402 6.08 -16.27 5.04
CA LYS A 402 6.37 -17.57 4.40
C LYS A 402 7.18 -18.53 5.29
N ALA A 403 7.87 -18.02 6.30
CA ALA A 403 8.58 -18.83 7.30
C ALA A 403 7.66 -19.29 8.44
N GLY A 404 6.40 -18.84 8.46
CA GLY A 404 5.45 -19.14 9.52
C GLY A 404 5.66 -18.28 10.76
N VAL A 405 6.27 -17.10 10.63
CA VAL A 405 6.50 -16.15 11.71
C VAL A 405 5.49 -15.01 11.63
N HIS A 406 5.01 -14.53 12.77
CA HIS A 406 4.10 -13.40 12.85
C HIS A 406 4.63 -12.18 12.11
N THR A 407 3.76 -11.59 11.30
CA THR A 407 3.96 -10.30 10.65
C THR A 407 3.13 -9.22 11.37
N GLY A 408 3.19 -7.97 10.91
CA GLY A 408 2.48 -6.88 11.55
C GLY A 408 3.39 -5.97 12.38
N ARG A 409 3.85 -4.87 11.77
CA ARG A 409 4.38 -3.71 12.48
C ARG A 409 3.32 -2.62 12.49
N LEU A 410 2.63 -2.42 13.61
CA LEU A 410 1.44 -1.57 13.65
C LEU A 410 1.70 -0.33 14.51
N ASP A 411 1.54 0.84 13.90
CA ASP A 411 1.54 2.13 14.58
C ASP A 411 0.11 2.60 14.83
N ILE A 412 -0.40 2.38 16.04
CA ILE A 412 -1.78 2.70 16.42
C ILE A 412 -1.74 3.84 17.41
N ARG A 413 -2.08 5.04 16.96
CA ARG A 413 -1.99 6.22 17.81
C ARG A 413 -3.06 7.26 17.60
N ASN A 414 -3.36 8.02 18.65
CA ASN A 414 -4.29 9.15 18.57
C ASN A 414 -5.68 8.81 18.00
N ASN A 415 -6.14 7.55 18.13
CA ASN A 415 -7.50 7.19 17.76
C ASN A 415 -8.46 7.49 18.93
N VAL A 416 -9.68 7.86 18.59
CA VAL A 416 -10.79 8.03 19.54
C VAL A 416 -11.72 6.83 19.41
N VAL A 417 -11.99 6.16 20.53
CA VAL A 417 -12.87 4.98 20.59
C VAL A 417 -14.03 5.26 21.53
N TYR A 418 -15.26 5.11 21.06
CA TYR A 418 -16.46 5.44 21.81
C TYR A 418 -17.50 4.31 21.79
N ASN A 419 -18.10 4.05 22.96
CA ASN A 419 -19.30 3.22 23.12
C ASN A 419 -19.19 1.79 22.53
N TRP A 420 -18.16 1.05 22.93
CA TRP A 420 -18.06 -0.39 22.63
C TRP A 420 -18.97 -1.22 23.53
N SER A 421 -19.03 -2.55 23.32
CA SER A 421 -19.77 -3.47 24.19
C SER A 421 -18.84 -4.40 24.97
N HIS A 422 -18.27 -5.39 24.30
CA HIS A 422 -17.64 -6.54 24.99
C HIS A 422 -16.19 -6.77 24.58
N ARG A 423 -15.66 -6.02 23.61
CA ARG A 423 -14.26 -6.07 23.16
C ARG A 423 -13.77 -4.65 22.85
N THR A 424 -12.48 -4.41 23.05
CA THR A 424 -11.76 -3.18 22.62
C THR A 424 -10.66 -3.57 21.64
N THR A 425 -9.40 -3.15 21.84
CA THR A 425 -8.28 -3.64 21.02
C THR A 425 -7.86 -5.03 21.48
N ASP A 426 -7.82 -6.01 20.59
CA ASP A 426 -7.41 -7.38 20.88
C ASP A 426 -6.74 -8.06 19.68
N GLY A 427 -6.24 -9.28 19.85
CA GLY A 427 -5.53 -10.04 18.81
C GLY A 427 -4.01 -9.94 18.95
N GLY A 428 -3.28 -10.13 17.84
CA GLY A 428 -1.83 -10.01 17.87
C GLY A 428 -1.16 -9.70 16.53
N ALA A 429 -0.03 -9.03 16.63
CA ALA A 429 0.88 -8.66 15.54
C ALA A 429 2.32 -8.72 16.06
N MET A 430 3.31 -8.80 15.16
CA MET A 430 4.72 -8.94 15.52
C MET A 430 5.22 -7.83 16.47
N GLN A 431 4.96 -6.57 16.13
CA GLN A 431 5.39 -5.40 16.90
C GLN A 431 4.34 -4.30 16.82
N VAL A 432 3.89 -3.78 17.96
CA VAL A 432 2.83 -2.76 18.00
C VAL A 432 3.26 -1.57 18.83
N ASN A 433 3.29 -0.38 18.23
CA ASN A 433 3.32 0.88 18.96
C ASN A 433 1.86 1.33 19.21
N PHE A 434 1.42 1.36 20.47
CA PHE A 434 0.05 1.71 20.89
C PHE A 434 0.05 2.95 21.78
N VAL A 435 -0.12 4.13 21.16
CA VAL A 435 0.27 5.41 21.77
C VAL A 435 -0.86 6.44 21.77
N ASN A 436 -1.13 7.07 22.91
CA ASN A 436 -2.02 8.24 23.03
C ASN A 436 -3.44 8.06 22.42
N ASN A 437 -4.00 6.85 22.49
CA ASN A 437 -5.39 6.61 22.10
C ASN A 437 -6.36 7.02 23.23
N TYR A 438 -7.53 7.55 22.87
CA TYR A 438 -8.55 8.00 23.81
C TYR A 438 -9.77 7.10 23.77
N TYR A 439 -10.04 6.38 24.86
CA TYR A 439 -11.20 5.52 25.01
C TYR A 439 -12.25 6.18 25.91
N LYS A 440 -13.44 6.42 25.37
CA LYS A 440 -14.58 6.96 26.11
C LYS A 440 -15.65 5.88 26.28
N PRO A 441 -15.84 5.34 27.50
CA PRO A 441 -16.95 4.43 27.77
C PRO A 441 -18.29 5.09 27.43
N GLY A 442 -19.17 4.34 26.78
CA GLY A 442 -20.53 4.79 26.46
C GLY A 442 -21.59 3.89 27.09
N PRO A 443 -22.87 4.15 26.82
CA PRO A 443 -24.00 3.41 27.40
C PRO A 443 -23.99 1.88 27.19
N SER A 444 -23.28 1.37 26.17
CA SER A 444 -23.15 -0.07 25.89
C SER A 444 -21.93 -0.73 26.52
N SER A 445 -20.98 0.04 27.07
CA SER A 445 -19.65 -0.47 27.45
C SER A 445 -19.68 -1.37 28.69
N LYS A 446 -19.16 -2.60 28.53
CA LYS A 446 -19.13 -3.64 29.58
C LYS A 446 -17.72 -4.04 30.01
N VAL A 447 -16.72 -3.78 29.16
CA VAL A 447 -15.31 -4.07 29.45
C VAL A 447 -14.52 -2.77 29.48
N PHE A 448 -13.43 -2.72 30.26
CA PHE A 448 -12.76 -1.46 30.57
C PHE A 448 -11.23 -1.56 30.50
N HIS A 449 -10.75 -2.23 29.45
CA HIS A 449 -9.35 -2.31 29.05
C HIS A 449 -9.18 -1.68 27.66
N VAL A 450 -8.02 -1.10 27.36
CA VAL A 450 -7.70 -0.55 26.03
C VAL A 450 -7.08 -1.58 25.10
N LEU A 451 -6.35 -2.56 25.66
CA LEU A 451 -5.58 -3.55 24.90
C LEU A 451 -5.61 -4.92 25.59
N LYS A 452 -5.93 -5.96 24.83
CA LYS A 452 -5.89 -7.35 25.26
C LYS A 452 -5.10 -8.19 24.25
N PRO A 453 -3.77 -8.32 24.45
CA PRO A 453 -2.93 -9.15 23.59
C PRO A 453 -3.36 -10.62 23.60
N GLU A 454 -3.51 -11.22 22.42
CA GLU A 454 -3.77 -12.65 22.22
C GLU A 454 -2.53 -13.28 21.60
N ARG A 455 -1.48 -13.41 22.41
CA ARG A 455 -0.14 -13.83 21.99
C ARG A 455 -0.09 -15.32 21.66
N ASN A 456 0.58 -15.67 20.57
CA ASN A 456 0.87 -17.04 20.15
C ASN A 456 2.36 -17.20 19.78
N LEU A 457 3.17 -17.49 20.80
CA LEU A 457 4.63 -17.64 20.67
C LEU A 457 5.06 -18.78 19.74
N GLY A 458 4.15 -19.70 19.39
CA GLY A 458 4.42 -20.78 18.43
C GLY A 458 4.77 -20.29 17.02
N PHE A 459 4.46 -19.02 16.72
CA PHE A 459 4.78 -18.36 15.46
C PHE A 459 5.68 -17.13 15.67
N GLY A 460 6.48 -17.11 16.73
CA GLY A 460 7.39 -16.00 17.04
C GLY A 460 6.79 -14.94 17.98
N PRO A 461 7.56 -13.90 18.31
CA PRO A 461 7.17 -12.88 19.29
C PRO A 461 6.02 -12.00 18.78
N GLN A 462 5.25 -11.48 19.73
CA GLN A 462 4.20 -10.49 19.50
C GLN A 462 4.26 -9.51 20.65
N ASP A 463 4.93 -8.38 20.41
CA ASP A 463 5.37 -7.48 21.47
C ASP A 463 4.84 -6.05 21.24
N TYR A 464 4.78 -5.28 22.33
CA TYR A 464 4.03 -4.03 22.40
C TYR A 464 4.87 -2.92 23.03
N PHE A 465 4.73 -1.70 22.52
CA PHE A 465 5.15 -0.47 23.16
C PHE A 465 3.86 0.30 23.47
N VAL A 466 3.59 0.57 24.74
CA VAL A 466 2.34 1.19 25.19
C VAL A 466 2.67 2.48 25.95
N GLU A 467 2.04 3.58 25.56
CA GLU A 467 2.25 4.89 26.21
C GLU A 467 1.05 5.84 26.07
N GLY A 468 0.75 6.57 27.14
CA GLY A 468 -0.13 7.75 27.15
C GLY A 468 -1.59 7.54 26.73
N ASN A 469 -2.06 6.29 26.67
CA ASN A 469 -3.47 5.98 26.41
C ASN A 469 -4.35 6.40 27.59
N VAL A 470 -5.58 6.83 27.29
CA VAL A 470 -6.56 7.29 28.28
C VAL A 470 -7.83 6.45 28.17
N MET A 471 -8.42 6.11 29.32
CA MET A 471 -9.81 5.69 29.40
C MET A 471 -10.58 6.64 30.32
N GLU A 472 -11.48 7.43 29.73
CA GLU A 472 -12.24 8.46 30.43
C GLU A 472 -12.97 7.90 31.66
N GLY A 473 -12.81 8.59 32.79
CA GLY A 473 -13.40 8.19 34.07
C GLY A 473 -12.76 6.96 34.73
N ARG A 474 -11.64 6.44 34.22
CA ARG A 474 -10.99 5.23 34.74
C ARG A 474 -9.49 5.36 34.96
N TYR A 475 -8.73 5.68 33.91
CA TYR A 475 -7.29 5.86 34.00
C TYR A 475 -6.80 6.88 32.96
N ASP A 476 -5.79 7.65 33.35
CA ASP A 476 -5.19 8.69 32.52
C ASP A 476 -3.81 8.26 31.99
N ALA A 477 -3.23 9.14 31.16
CA ALA A 477 -1.97 8.91 30.47
C ALA A 477 -0.75 8.68 31.40
N SER A 478 -0.84 9.03 32.69
CA SER A 478 0.24 8.80 33.66
C SER A 478 0.37 7.33 34.05
N LEU A 479 -0.69 6.53 33.90
CA LEU A 479 -0.71 5.10 34.20
C LEU A 479 -0.40 4.29 32.95
N ARG A 480 0.87 4.31 32.56
CA ARG A 480 1.37 3.81 31.26
C ARG A 480 0.77 2.50 30.75
N TRP A 481 0.64 1.48 31.62
CA TRP A 481 0.18 0.13 31.25
C TRP A 481 -1.20 -0.24 31.81
N GLU A 482 -1.87 0.69 32.50
CA GLU A 482 -3.21 0.44 33.02
C GLU A 482 -4.18 0.20 31.86
N GLY A 483 -5.05 -0.81 32.01
CA GLY A 483 -5.93 -1.23 30.92
C GLY A 483 -5.30 -2.14 29.88
N VAL A 484 -4.08 -2.64 30.07
CA VAL A 484 -3.53 -3.78 29.31
C VAL A 484 -3.82 -5.08 30.04
N ILE A 485 -4.48 -6.03 29.37
CA ILE A 485 -4.80 -7.35 29.95
C ILE A 485 -3.68 -8.34 29.61
N LYS A 486 -2.91 -8.77 30.61
CA LYS A 486 -1.88 -9.79 30.43
C LYS A 486 -2.48 -11.18 30.16
N PRO A 487 -1.86 -12.01 29.30
CA PRO A 487 -2.14 -13.44 29.22
C PRO A 487 -1.93 -14.13 30.58
N ARG A 488 -2.63 -15.25 30.81
CA ARG A 488 -2.74 -15.90 32.13
C ARG A 488 -1.38 -16.21 32.80
N ASP A 489 -0.40 -16.59 32.00
CA ASP A 489 0.88 -17.14 32.47
C ASP A 489 2.09 -16.25 32.09
N GLU A 490 1.85 -14.96 31.82
CA GLU A 490 2.87 -13.98 31.43
C GLU A 490 2.77 -12.72 32.31
N GLU A 491 3.88 -12.03 32.50
CA GLU A 491 3.93 -10.69 33.08
C GLU A 491 4.01 -9.62 31.99
N LEU A 492 3.56 -8.40 32.30
CA LEU A 492 3.57 -7.31 31.31
C LEU A 492 4.99 -7.01 30.82
N ASP A 493 5.98 -7.08 31.72
CA ASP A 493 7.40 -6.87 31.40
C ASP A 493 7.97 -7.88 30.39
N ASP A 494 7.32 -9.03 30.20
CA ASP A 494 7.78 -10.05 29.24
C ASP A 494 7.55 -9.64 27.78
N PHE A 495 6.71 -8.63 27.53
CA PHE A 495 6.26 -8.28 26.18
C PHE A 495 5.92 -6.81 25.94
N ILE A 496 5.88 -6.00 27.00
CA ILE A 496 5.75 -4.57 26.88
C ILE A 496 7.15 -3.95 27.02
N HIS A 497 7.55 -3.20 26.00
CA HIS A 497 8.86 -2.58 25.90
C HIS A 497 8.79 -1.09 26.23
N GLU A 498 9.90 -0.56 26.76
CA GLU A 498 9.98 0.84 27.14
C GLU A 498 10.23 1.80 25.99
N THR A 499 10.68 1.30 24.83
CA THR A 499 10.99 2.09 23.62
C THR A 499 10.17 1.63 22.43
N PRO A 500 9.75 2.53 21.51
CA PRO A 500 9.09 2.14 20.27
C PRO A 500 9.95 1.21 19.43
N PHE A 501 9.33 0.26 18.73
CA PHE A 501 10.05 -0.70 17.89
C PHE A 501 10.57 -0.11 16.58
N PHE A 502 9.88 0.90 16.08
CA PHE A 502 10.16 1.58 14.82
C PHE A 502 9.69 3.04 14.89
N PRO A 503 10.27 3.95 14.07
CA PRO A 503 9.89 5.35 14.04
C PRO A 503 8.42 5.54 13.67
N SER A 504 7.79 6.58 14.22
CA SER A 504 6.51 7.03 13.70
C SER A 504 6.69 8.19 12.74
N TYR A 505 5.82 8.22 11.72
CA TYR A 505 5.73 9.30 10.75
C TYR A 505 4.39 10.02 10.86
N VAL A 506 3.88 10.14 12.08
CA VAL A 506 2.61 10.76 12.44
C VAL A 506 2.89 11.83 13.49
N VAL A 507 2.37 13.05 13.28
CA VAL A 507 2.37 14.10 14.30
C VAL A 507 1.56 13.59 15.49
N THR A 508 2.25 13.42 16.62
CA THR A 508 1.69 12.73 17.78
C THR A 508 1.25 13.73 18.83
N GLU A 509 -0.01 13.61 19.23
CA GLU A 509 -0.65 14.50 20.20
C GLU A 509 -0.86 13.75 21.53
N PRO A 510 -0.96 14.43 22.68
CA PRO A 510 -1.53 13.82 23.88
C PRO A 510 -2.96 13.32 23.62
N ALA A 511 -3.38 12.22 24.27
CA ALA A 511 -4.67 11.57 23.99
C ALA A 511 -5.89 12.52 24.10
N ASN A 512 -5.87 13.45 25.06
CA ASN A 512 -6.94 14.44 25.23
C ASN A 512 -6.95 15.51 24.13
N VAL A 513 -5.79 15.85 23.57
CA VAL A 513 -5.69 16.76 22.41
C VAL A 513 -6.16 16.04 21.15
N ALA A 514 -5.78 14.77 21.00
CA ALA A 514 -6.26 13.91 19.93
C ALA A 514 -7.78 13.74 19.95
N PHE A 515 -8.41 13.69 21.12
CA PHE A 515 -9.87 13.68 21.23
C PHE A 515 -10.52 14.87 20.51
N GLU A 516 -10.02 16.08 20.78
CA GLU A 516 -10.52 17.30 20.13
C GLU A 516 -10.13 17.38 18.65
N SER A 517 -8.89 17.03 18.30
CA SER A 517 -8.40 17.14 16.92
C SER A 517 -9.13 16.16 15.98
N VAL A 518 -9.40 14.94 16.43
CA VAL A 518 -10.20 13.96 15.69
C VAL A 518 -11.63 14.47 15.52
N LEU A 519 -12.29 14.94 16.57
CA LEU A 519 -13.67 15.44 16.47
C LEU A 519 -13.79 16.76 15.72
N ALA A 520 -12.68 17.42 15.35
CA ALA A 520 -12.68 18.58 14.49
C ALA A 520 -12.47 18.23 13.00
N ASP A 521 -12.01 17.02 12.69
CA ASP A 521 -11.47 16.69 11.37
C ASP A 521 -11.43 15.19 11.09
N VAL A 522 -12.57 14.52 11.17
CA VAL A 522 -12.68 13.08 10.91
C VAL A 522 -13.82 12.76 9.95
N GLY A 523 -13.64 11.68 9.20
CA GLY A 523 -14.62 11.15 8.27
C GLY A 523 -14.72 11.94 6.98
N CYS A 524 -15.68 11.59 6.15
CA CYS A 524 -16.05 12.34 4.96
C CYS A 524 -16.73 13.64 5.38
N ASN A 525 -15.92 14.65 5.68
CA ASN A 525 -16.35 16.00 6.06
C ASN A 525 -16.34 17.00 4.90
N LEU A 526 -15.90 16.57 3.71
CA LEU A 526 -16.01 17.30 2.45
C LEU A 526 -16.81 16.49 1.43
N PRO A 527 -17.66 17.14 0.60
CA PRO A 527 -17.91 18.60 0.57
C PRO A 527 -18.66 19.15 1.79
N VAL A 528 -19.32 18.27 2.54
CA VAL A 528 -20.00 18.58 3.81
C VAL A 528 -19.98 17.34 4.69
N LEU A 529 -20.07 17.50 6.01
CA LEU A 529 -20.38 16.42 6.95
C LEU A 529 -21.88 16.09 6.89
N ASP A 530 -22.24 14.82 6.82
CA ASP A 530 -23.64 14.42 6.72
C ASP A 530 -24.33 14.26 8.09
N ASP A 531 -25.66 14.11 8.10
CA ASP A 531 -26.45 14.18 9.33
C ASP A 531 -26.14 12.99 10.26
N HIS A 532 -25.82 11.84 9.67
CA HIS A 532 -25.40 10.65 10.42
C HIS A 532 -24.05 10.85 11.10
N ASP A 533 -23.01 11.25 10.38
CA ASP A 533 -21.67 11.44 10.95
C ASP A 533 -21.69 12.60 11.97
N ALA A 534 -22.42 13.68 11.69
CA ALA A 534 -22.62 14.80 12.61
C ALA A 534 -23.27 14.36 13.93
N ARG A 535 -24.32 13.53 13.87
CA ARG A 535 -24.95 12.94 15.06
C ARG A 535 -23.97 12.10 15.85
N VAL A 536 -23.24 11.19 15.19
CA VAL A 536 -22.27 10.31 15.85
C VAL A 536 -21.20 11.13 16.59
N MET A 537 -20.67 12.18 15.96
CA MET A 537 -19.68 13.05 16.58
C MET A 537 -20.25 13.78 17.80
N GLU A 538 -21.50 14.26 17.73
CA GLU A 538 -22.17 14.90 18.86
C GLU A 538 -22.45 13.93 20.02
N GLU A 539 -22.83 12.69 19.71
CA GLU A 539 -22.98 11.61 20.70
C GLU A 539 -21.66 11.28 21.40
N VAL A 540 -20.54 11.27 20.66
CA VAL A 540 -19.19 11.08 21.22
C VAL A 540 -18.82 12.23 22.16
N ARG A 541 -19.06 13.49 21.76
CA ARG A 541 -18.81 14.67 22.62
C ARG A 541 -19.60 14.58 23.92
N ASN A 542 -20.89 14.28 23.83
CA ASN A 542 -21.78 14.30 24.98
C ASN A 542 -21.78 13.00 25.81
N GLY A 543 -21.18 11.91 25.31
CA GLY A 543 -21.24 10.62 25.98
C GLY A 543 -22.66 10.02 25.98
N THR A 544 -23.43 10.27 24.92
CA THR A 544 -24.82 9.83 24.78
C THR A 544 -25.00 8.84 23.62
N CYS A 545 -26.20 8.30 23.45
CA CYS A 545 -26.59 7.58 22.24
C CYS A 545 -28.05 7.89 21.93
N THR A 546 -28.40 8.06 20.65
CA THR A 546 -29.79 8.34 20.26
C THR A 546 -30.58 7.05 20.06
N PHE A 547 -30.00 6.06 19.38
CA PHE A 547 -30.70 4.86 18.92
C PHE A 547 -30.29 3.59 19.69
N ARG A 548 -31.01 2.50 19.43
CA ARG A 548 -30.75 1.16 19.99
C ARG A 548 -30.97 0.11 18.91
N GLY A 549 -30.24 -1.00 19.00
CA GLY A 549 -30.47 -2.15 18.12
C GLY A 549 -31.88 -2.72 18.29
N SER A 550 -32.58 -2.97 17.19
CA SER A 550 -33.96 -3.49 17.22
C SER A 550 -34.06 -4.92 17.77
N VAL A 551 -32.99 -5.71 17.66
CA VAL A 551 -32.95 -7.11 18.13
C VAL A 551 -32.28 -7.19 19.50
N THR A 552 -31.10 -6.59 19.65
CA THR A 552 -30.26 -6.68 20.85
C THR A 552 -30.66 -5.69 21.94
N GLN A 553 -31.40 -4.62 21.58
CA GLN A 553 -31.77 -3.51 22.45
C GLN A 553 -30.57 -2.77 23.06
N LEU A 554 -29.37 -3.00 22.52
CA LEU A 554 -28.14 -2.39 22.99
C LEU A 554 -28.05 -0.93 22.54
N PRO A 555 -27.71 0.00 23.46
CA PRO A 555 -27.67 1.42 23.16
C PRO A 555 -26.53 1.82 22.23
N GLY A 556 -26.90 2.48 21.13
CA GLY A 556 -25.98 2.92 20.09
C GLY A 556 -25.27 1.76 19.38
N LEU A 557 -25.87 0.57 19.33
CA LEU A 557 -25.35 -0.58 18.58
C LEU A 557 -26.48 -1.13 17.70
N PRO A 558 -26.68 -0.56 16.49
CA PRO A 558 -27.79 -0.97 15.63
C PRO A 558 -27.61 -2.40 15.12
N ASP A 559 -28.71 -3.11 14.91
CA ASP A 559 -28.75 -4.44 14.31
C ASP A 559 -29.04 -4.39 12.80
N SER A 560 -29.68 -3.31 12.35
CA SER A 560 -29.88 -2.93 10.95
C SER A 560 -29.69 -1.42 10.79
N GLN A 561 -29.31 -0.96 9.60
CA GLN A 561 -29.30 0.48 9.31
C GLN A 561 -30.68 1.12 9.52
N GLN A 562 -31.77 0.34 9.46
CA GLN A 562 -33.13 0.83 9.70
C GLN A 562 -33.33 1.30 11.15
N ASP A 563 -32.54 0.80 12.10
CA ASP A 563 -32.61 1.20 13.52
C ASP A 563 -32.23 2.67 13.73
N VAL A 564 -31.53 3.27 12.77
CA VAL A 564 -31.00 4.64 12.81
C VAL A 564 -31.52 5.51 11.66
N GLY A 565 -32.57 5.06 10.97
CA GLY A 565 -33.21 5.79 9.87
C GLY A 565 -32.71 5.45 8.46
N GLY A 566 -31.62 4.67 8.34
CA GLY A 566 -31.01 4.30 7.05
C GLY A 566 -30.32 5.48 6.37
N TRP A 567 -30.14 5.39 5.04
CA TRP A 567 -29.57 6.49 4.27
C TRP A 567 -30.49 7.70 4.29
N GLU A 568 -29.92 8.85 4.64
CA GLU A 568 -30.54 10.15 4.44
C GLU A 568 -30.79 10.45 2.94
N GLU A 569 -31.41 11.60 2.67
CA GLU A 569 -31.53 12.09 1.31
C GLU A 569 -30.16 12.54 0.77
N TYR A 570 -29.72 11.89 -0.31
CA TYR A 570 -28.55 12.26 -1.11
C TYR A 570 -29.00 12.76 -2.48
N PRO A 571 -29.28 14.06 -2.64
CA PRO A 571 -29.71 14.62 -3.91
C PRO A 571 -28.69 14.36 -5.02
N GLU A 572 -29.20 13.97 -6.19
CA GLU A 572 -28.41 13.94 -7.41
C GLU A 572 -28.23 15.36 -7.93
N LEU A 573 -27.00 15.87 -7.83
CA LEU A 573 -26.60 17.14 -8.41
C LEU A 573 -25.51 16.88 -9.43
N SER A 574 -25.62 17.50 -10.59
CA SER A 574 -24.62 17.44 -11.66
C SER A 574 -24.04 18.83 -11.87
N ARG A 575 -22.72 18.89 -12.07
CA ARG A 575 -22.05 20.11 -12.53
C ARG A 575 -22.43 20.39 -13.98
N THR A 576 -22.49 21.67 -14.33
CA THR A 576 -22.77 22.10 -15.71
C THR A 576 -21.58 21.76 -16.60
N GLU A 577 -21.75 21.76 -17.91
CA GLU A 577 -20.64 21.50 -18.85
C GLU A 577 -19.54 22.56 -18.69
N GLU A 578 -19.92 23.83 -18.49
CA GLU A 578 -19.00 24.98 -18.35
C GLU A 578 -18.27 25.04 -16.99
N TRP A 579 -18.37 23.99 -16.17
CA TRP A 579 -17.64 23.93 -14.91
C TRP A 579 -16.17 23.55 -15.12
N ASP A 580 -15.92 22.65 -16.06
CA ASP A 580 -14.64 22.13 -16.55
C ASP A 580 -14.95 21.74 -18.00
N SER A 581 -14.62 22.66 -18.92
CA SER A 581 -15.05 22.68 -20.31
C SER A 581 -14.21 21.77 -21.22
N ASP A 582 -12.98 21.44 -20.83
CA ASP A 582 -12.07 20.55 -21.57
C ASP A 582 -11.91 19.17 -20.95
N HIS A 583 -12.51 18.95 -19.77
CA HIS A 583 -12.60 17.68 -19.06
C HIS A 583 -11.23 17.17 -18.58
N ASP A 584 -10.34 18.10 -18.19
CA ASP A 584 -9.02 17.77 -17.69
C ASP A 584 -8.96 17.61 -16.16
N GLY A 585 -10.08 17.87 -15.46
CA GLY A 585 -10.23 17.76 -14.01
C GLY A 585 -10.03 19.08 -13.26
N LEU A 586 -9.62 20.14 -13.94
CA LEU A 586 -9.49 21.49 -13.40
C LEU A 586 -10.76 22.31 -13.75
N PRO A 587 -11.38 22.99 -12.78
CA PRO A 587 -12.50 23.86 -13.12
C PRO A 587 -12.03 25.10 -13.89
N ASP A 588 -12.74 25.52 -14.94
CA ASP A 588 -12.43 26.70 -15.75
C ASP A 588 -12.12 27.95 -14.88
N ALA A 589 -12.87 28.11 -13.79
CA ALA A 589 -12.69 29.22 -12.85
C ALA A 589 -11.37 29.16 -12.08
N TRP A 590 -10.93 27.96 -11.70
CA TRP A 590 -9.64 27.74 -11.06
C TRP A 590 -8.51 27.95 -12.06
N GLU A 591 -8.69 27.45 -13.28
CA GLU A 591 -7.73 27.60 -14.36
C GLU A 591 -7.47 29.04 -14.76
N MET A 592 -8.53 29.81 -14.98
CA MET A 592 -8.44 31.25 -15.24
C MET A 592 -7.74 32.01 -14.10
N ALA A 593 -7.90 31.57 -12.86
CA ALA A 593 -7.26 32.18 -11.70
C ALA A 593 -5.76 31.83 -11.60
N ASN A 594 -5.35 30.67 -12.09
CA ASN A 594 -3.96 30.17 -12.04
C ASN A 594 -3.20 30.32 -13.37
N GLY A 595 -3.87 30.81 -14.43
CA GLY A 595 -3.26 31.11 -15.72
C GLY A 595 -3.04 29.89 -16.62
N THR A 596 -3.84 28.85 -16.44
CA THR A 596 -3.82 27.60 -17.24
C THR A 596 -4.83 27.68 -18.40
N ASN A 597 -4.93 26.63 -19.22
CA ASN A 597 -5.72 26.60 -20.45
C ASN A 597 -7.06 25.83 -20.29
N PRO A 598 -8.20 26.53 -20.17
CA PRO A 598 -9.52 25.91 -19.98
C PRO A 598 -10.18 25.38 -21.27
N SER A 599 -9.36 25.00 -22.24
CA SER A 599 -9.82 24.59 -23.57
C SER A 599 -8.82 23.65 -24.26
N SER A 600 -8.15 22.82 -23.47
CA SER A 600 -7.22 21.80 -23.95
C SER A 600 -7.92 20.80 -24.88
N PRO A 601 -7.19 20.19 -25.83
CA PRO A 601 -7.77 19.15 -26.68
C PRO A 601 -8.29 17.97 -25.84
N ALA A 602 -9.36 17.31 -26.30
CA ALA A 602 -9.92 16.18 -25.57
C ALA A 602 -8.88 15.07 -25.29
N ASN A 603 -8.82 14.62 -24.04
CA ASN A 603 -7.81 13.68 -23.49
C ASN A 603 -6.37 14.23 -23.45
N ASP A 604 -6.19 15.54 -23.54
CA ASP A 604 -4.93 16.20 -23.21
C ASP A 604 -4.97 16.64 -21.74
N PHE A 605 -4.22 15.92 -20.90
CA PHE A 605 -4.06 16.24 -19.48
C PHE A 605 -2.74 16.94 -19.21
N GLY A 606 -2.13 17.56 -20.23
CA GLY A 606 -0.82 18.19 -20.13
C GLY A 606 -0.78 19.32 -19.11
N ASP A 607 -1.86 20.09 -19.01
CA ASP A 607 -1.99 21.19 -18.05
C ASP A 607 -2.24 20.66 -16.63
N ALA A 608 -3.29 19.86 -16.43
CA ALA A 608 -3.54 19.14 -15.18
C ALA A 608 -2.33 18.38 -14.60
N ASN A 609 -1.44 17.86 -15.46
CA ASN A 609 -0.23 17.14 -15.07
C ASN A 609 1.05 18.01 -15.00
N ALA A 610 0.98 19.30 -15.33
CA ALA A 610 2.12 20.19 -15.20
C ALA A 610 2.42 20.47 -13.72
N ASP A 611 3.69 20.77 -13.44
CA ASP A 611 4.23 21.16 -12.14
C ASP A 611 5.14 22.38 -12.40
N PRO A 612 4.55 23.58 -12.54
CA PRO A 612 5.30 24.77 -12.96
C PRO A 612 6.18 25.36 -11.86
N ASP A 613 5.92 25.09 -10.59
CA ASP A 613 6.71 25.58 -9.45
C ASP A 613 7.75 24.57 -8.94
N GLY A 614 7.68 23.32 -9.40
CA GLY A 614 8.66 22.27 -9.16
C GLY A 614 8.57 21.69 -7.75
N ASP A 615 7.44 21.82 -7.07
CA ASP A 615 7.27 21.32 -5.71
C ASP A 615 6.96 19.82 -5.64
N GLY A 616 6.62 19.22 -6.79
CA GLY A 616 6.30 17.81 -6.95
C GLY A 616 4.81 17.49 -7.04
N TYR A 617 3.92 18.44 -6.82
CA TYR A 617 2.49 18.29 -7.05
C TYR A 617 2.13 18.75 -8.46
N THR A 618 1.21 18.03 -9.12
CA THR A 618 0.66 18.54 -10.38
C THR A 618 -0.39 19.61 -10.11
N LEU A 619 -0.71 20.44 -11.11
CA LEU A 619 -1.77 21.45 -10.99
C LEU A 619 -3.12 20.84 -10.58
N LEU A 620 -3.43 19.61 -11.04
CA LEU A 620 -4.58 18.86 -10.54
C LEU A 620 -4.49 18.58 -9.04
N GLU A 621 -3.34 18.15 -8.54
CA GLU A 621 -3.16 17.92 -7.11
C GLU A 621 -3.23 19.22 -6.30
N ASP A 622 -2.71 20.33 -6.83
CA ASP A 622 -2.85 21.65 -6.21
C ASP A 622 -4.31 22.07 -6.11
N TYR A 623 -5.09 21.87 -7.18
CA TYR A 623 -6.53 22.07 -7.12
C TYR A 623 -7.17 21.19 -6.04
N LEU A 624 -6.89 19.88 -6.03
CA LEU A 624 -7.43 18.97 -5.02
C LEU A 624 -7.05 19.37 -3.59
N ASN A 625 -5.82 19.84 -3.39
CA ASN A 625 -5.31 20.31 -2.10
C ASN A 625 -5.98 21.62 -1.68
N SER A 626 -6.25 22.52 -2.64
CA SER A 626 -6.93 23.80 -2.40
C SER A 626 -8.37 23.63 -1.88
N ILE A 627 -9.06 22.55 -2.26
CA ILE A 627 -10.39 22.20 -1.72
C ILE A 627 -10.29 21.81 -0.24
N THR A 628 -9.19 21.15 0.14
CA THR A 628 -9.00 20.63 1.50
C THR A 628 -8.35 21.62 2.47
N ALA A 629 -7.81 22.72 1.96
CA ALA A 629 -7.21 23.76 2.76
C ALA A 629 -8.29 24.42 3.65
N LYS A 630 -8.17 24.27 4.97
CA LYS A 630 -9.02 25.02 5.89
C LYS A 630 -8.64 26.50 5.82
N PRO A 631 -9.61 27.43 5.74
CA PRO A 631 -9.29 28.84 5.94
C PRO A 631 -8.64 29.00 7.32
N GLY A 632 -7.41 29.53 7.32
CA GLY A 632 -6.57 29.66 8.51
C GLY A 632 -7.06 30.67 9.53
#